data_AF-A0A5R9MW20-F1
#
_entry.id   AF-A0A5R9MW20-F1
#
_cell.length_a   1.000
_cell.length_b   1.000
_cell.length_c   1.000
_cell.angle_alpha   90.00
_cell.angle_beta   90.00
_cell.angle_gamma   90.00
#
_symmetry.space_group_name_H-M   'P 1'
#
loop_
_entity.id
_entity.type
_entity.pdbx_description
1 polymer ?
#
loop_
_entity_poly.entity_id
_entity_poly.type
_entity_poly.pdbx_seq_one_letter_code
_entity_poly.pdbx_strand_id
1 'polypeptide(L)'
;MQRDLLAKSGSSDSSFKRVLLAAALLCCSAIEINAAEFFGNFSSGPSGQFIDADPRPLFELSNNFSFDDPNGLKWDVPAGEKVDGASIPQAFWSIIGGPFEGPYLKASIIHDYFCTKQNRTAHDTHRNFYYGMRANGVAEWKAKAMYWAVATYGPDWTLETKVVNELQCHAGPTGSLCTSVPIVVTATVATPGVNLENPETLAVAVGKFNAIARNLKTSDGATLDVLPTGTVSASIESIERNAANTREIFATSAYRLDPNSLGVVLEPKRIQLDAIDDWPENKIPSFSDIQGSALPQGGDVSGGMVLEPTDLKVFEQKLDLSPTQFNLPTRLN
;
A
#
# COMPACT_ATOMS: atom_id res chain seq x y z
N MET A 1 24.40 23.40 -99.84
CA MET A 1 25.82 23.83 -99.87
C MET A 1 26.43 23.43 -98.54
N GLN A 2 27.38 22.50 -98.65
CA GLN A 2 28.21 21.83 -97.65
C GLN A 2 28.55 22.60 -96.36
N ARG A 3 28.56 21.86 -95.25
CA ARG A 3 29.68 21.62 -94.29
C ARG A 3 29.08 21.23 -92.95
N ASP A 4 29.61 20.36 -92.13
CA ASP A 4 30.62 19.29 -92.14
C ASP A 4 30.36 18.63 -90.78
N LEU A 5 30.53 17.32 -90.63
CA LEU A 5 31.11 16.70 -89.43
C LEU A 5 31.23 15.18 -89.62
N LEU A 6 32.48 14.75 -89.63
CA LEU A 6 32.97 13.38 -89.68
C LEU A 6 32.83 12.70 -88.30
N ALA A 7 32.41 11.42 -88.36
CA ALA A 7 32.93 10.25 -87.66
C ALA A 7 33.11 10.28 -86.13
N LYS A 8 32.42 9.36 -85.41
CA LYS A 8 33.00 8.05 -85.05
C LYS A 8 31.95 7.10 -84.43
N SER A 9 32.26 5.82 -84.60
CA SER A 9 31.51 4.59 -84.36
C SER A 9 31.45 4.09 -82.91
N GLY A 10 30.48 3.22 -82.62
CA GLY A 10 30.55 2.19 -81.56
C GLY A 10 29.28 2.15 -80.70
N SER A 11 28.26 1.37 -81.07
CA SER A 11 27.98 0.01 -80.53
C SER A 11 27.49 0.05 -79.08
N SER A 12 26.16 0.11 -78.88
CA SER A 12 25.30 -1.04 -78.51
C SER A 12 25.55 -1.55 -77.09
N ASP A 13 24.62 -1.32 -76.16
CA ASP A 13 23.87 -2.44 -75.56
C ASP A 13 22.65 -2.01 -74.70
N SER A 14 21.58 -2.80 -74.89
CA SER A 14 20.45 -3.19 -74.04
C SER A 14 19.82 -2.28 -72.95
N SER A 15 18.63 -1.79 -73.30
CA SER A 15 17.33 -1.96 -72.61
C SER A 15 17.31 -2.25 -71.09
N PHE A 16 17.09 -1.20 -70.29
CA PHE A 16 16.63 -1.31 -68.91
C PHE A 16 15.15 -1.73 -68.85
N LYS A 17 14.88 -2.95 -68.37
CA LYS A 17 13.54 -3.42 -67.97
C LYS A 17 13.18 -2.76 -66.62
N ARG A 18 12.03 -2.09 -66.57
CA ARG A 18 11.44 -1.52 -65.35
C ARG A 18 10.93 -2.66 -64.46
N VAL A 19 11.56 -2.87 -63.31
CA VAL A 19 11.03 -3.71 -62.23
C VAL A 19 10.20 -2.80 -61.32
N LEU A 20 8.88 -2.99 -61.33
CA LEU A 20 7.97 -2.40 -60.35
C LEU A 20 8.11 -3.19 -59.04
N LEU A 21 8.74 -2.58 -58.04
CA LEU A 21 8.82 -3.12 -56.68
C LEU A 21 7.50 -2.80 -55.96
N ALA A 22 6.65 -3.80 -55.74
CA ALA A 22 5.50 -3.68 -54.87
C ALA A 22 5.97 -3.75 -53.41
N ALA A 23 6.07 -2.61 -52.74
CA ALA A 23 6.31 -2.55 -51.30
C ALA A 23 5.01 -2.93 -50.58
N ALA A 24 4.91 -4.19 -50.15
CA ALA A 24 3.89 -4.60 -49.20
C ALA A 24 4.22 -3.97 -47.84
N LEU A 25 3.48 -2.91 -47.48
CA LEU A 25 3.44 -2.41 -46.10
C LEU A 25 2.86 -3.50 -45.20
N LEU A 26 3.75 -4.23 -44.51
CA LEU A 26 3.36 -4.95 -43.30
C LEU A 26 2.97 -3.90 -42.25
N CYS A 27 1.68 -3.59 -42.15
CA CYS A 27 1.13 -3.04 -40.90
C CYS A 27 1.24 -4.13 -39.83
N CYS A 28 2.38 -4.18 -39.14
CA CYS A 28 2.46 -4.79 -37.82
C CYS A 28 1.62 -3.92 -36.88
N SER A 29 0.33 -4.22 -36.77
CA SER A 29 -0.45 -3.80 -35.61
C SER A 29 0.20 -4.46 -34.40
N ALA A 30 0.94 -3.68 -33.60
CA ALA A 30 1.37 -4.15 -32.30
C ALA A 30 0.11 -4.45 -31.50
N ILE A 31 -0.19 -5.74 -31.34
CA ILE A 31 -1.15 -6.17 -30.34
C ILE A 31 -0.44 -5.90 -29.02
N GLU A 32 -0.84 -4.84 -28.32
CA GLU A 32 -0.44 -4.66 -26.93
C GLU A 32 -1.09 -5.78 -26.12
N ILE A 33 -0.38 -6.90 -26.01
CA ILE A 33 -0.69 -7.94 -25.05
C ILE A 33 -0.30 -7.36 -23.69
N ASN A 34 -1.20 -6.59 -23.08
CA ASN A 34 -1.12 -6.30 -21.66
C ASN A 34 -1.38 -7.62 -20.93
N ALA A 35 -0.30 -8.36 -20.64
CA ALA A 35 -0.37 -9.47 -19.71
C ALA A 35 -0.86 -8.89 -18.38
N ALA A 36 -2.01 -9.37 -17.90
CA ALA A 36 -2.50 -8.99 -16.59
C ALA A 36 -1.40 -9.27 -15.56
N GLU A 37 -1.03 -8.26 -14.79
CA GLU A 37 -0.03 -8.40 -13.74
C GLU A 37 -0.49 -9.47 -12.74
N PHE A 38 0.39 -10.44 -12.46
CA PHE A 38 0.07 -11.54 -11.57
C PHE A 38 0.37 -11.14 -10.12
N PHE A 39 -0.66 -11.19 -9.27
CA PHE A 39 -0.56 -10.80 -7.87
C PHE A 39 -0.71 -11.96 -6.88
N GLY A 40 -0.87 -13.20 -7.36
CA GLY A 40 -1.09 -14.35 -6.50
C GLY A 40 -2.50 -14.93 -6.60
N ASN A 41 -2.78 -15.98 -5.84
CA ASN A 41 -4.06 -16.67 -5.80
C ASN A 41 -4.47 -17.03 -4.38
N PHE A 42 -5.74 -16.86 -4.06
CA PHE A 42 -6.30 -17.39 -2.81
C PHE A 42 -6.76 -18.84 -3.00
N SER A 43 -6.74 -19.61 -1.92
CA SER A 43 -7.48 -20.86 -1.84
C SER A 43 -9.00 -20.60 -1.88
N SER A 44 -9.78 -21.68 -2.03
CA SER A 44 -11.24 -21.61 -1.91
C SER A 44 -11.66 -21.06 -0.54
N GLY A 45 -12.72 -20.24 -0.52
CA GLY A 45 -13.18 -19.55 0.69
C GLY A 45 -12.80 -18.05 0.69
N PRO A 46 -12.76 -17.40 1.87
CA PRO A 46 -12.88 -17.96 3.22
C PRO A 46 -14.31 -18.39 3.58
N SER A 47 -14.46 -19.44 4.38
CA SER A 47 -15.75 -19.85 4.97
C SER A 47 -15.63 -19.82 6.49
N GLY A 48 -16.71 -19.44 7.17
CA GLY A 48 -16.67 -19.26 8.61
C GLY A 48 -17.92 -18.61 9.18
N GLN A 49 -17.83 -18.19 10.45
CA GLN A 49 -18.91 -17.56 11.17
C GLN A 49 -18.45 -16.30 11.89
N PHE A 50 -19.33 -15.32 11.98
CA PHE A 50 -19.12 -14.18 12.86
C PHE A 50 -19.49 -14.56 14.29
N ILE A 51 -18.62 -14.20 15.22
CA ILE A 51 -18.79 -14.37 16.65
C ILE A 51 -18.97 -12.98 17.25
N ASP A 52 -20.07 -12.76 17.98
CA ASP A 52 -20.25 -11.54 18.77
C ASP A 52 -19.12 -11.41 19.79
N ALA A 53 -18.43 -10.28 19.76
CA ALA A 53 -17.36 -9.93 20.69
C ALA A 53 -17.36 -8.41 20.92
N ASP A 54 -16.72 -7.98 22.02
CA ASP A 54 -16.58 -6.58 22.43
C ASP A 54 -15.11 -6.16 22.21
N PRO A 55 -14.79 -5.04 21.53
CA PRO A 55 -15.69 -4.00 21.01
C PRO A 55 -16.43 -4.34 19.70
N ARG A 56 -16.16 -5.50 19.07
CA ARG A 56 -16.71 -5.85 17.75
C ARG A 56 -16.63 -7.34 17.44
N PRO A 57 -17.43 -7.85 16.49
CA PRO A 57 -17.43 -9.27 16.14
C PRO A 57 -16.12 -9.74 15.52
N LEU A 58 -15.79 -11.00 15.76
CA LEU A 58 -14.67 -11.72 15.16
C LEU A 58 -15.17 -12.65 14.06
N PHE A 59 -14.35 -12.91 13.06
CA PHE A 59 -14.61 -13.96 12.07
C PHE A 59 -13.77 -15.19 12.39
N GLU A 60 -14.42 -16.31 12.66
CA GLU A 60 -13.77 -17.60 12.91
C GLU A 60 -13.80 -18.45 11.64
N LEU A 61 -12.62 -18.84 11.15
CA LEU A 61 -12.49 -19.67 9.96
C LEU A 61 -12.96 -21.11 10.22
N SER A 62 -13.82 -21.64 9.36
CA SER A 62 -14.23 -23.05 9.44
C SER A 62 -13.26 -24.01 8.74
N ASN A 63 -12.48 -23.52 7.77
CA ASN A 63 -11.53 -24.29 6.98
C ASN A 63 -10.19 -23.56 6.90
N ASN A 64 -9.12 -24.29 6.57
CA ASN A 64 -7.84 -23.66 6.26
C ASN A 64 -8.01 -22.72 5.06
N PHE A 65 -7.39 -21.55 5.16
CA PHE A 65 -7.40 -20.54 4.11
C PHE A 65 -5.96 -20.13 3.81
N SER A 66 -5.63 -19.92 2.54
CA SER A 66 -4.27 -19.57 2.17
C SER A 66 -4.21 -18.61 1.00
N PHE A 67 -3.08 -17.93 0.90
CA PHE A 67 -2.72 -17.08 -0.24
C PHE A 67 -1.33 -17.43 -0.74
N ASP A 68 -1.24 -17.78 -2.02
CA ASP A 68 0.02 -17.99 -2.73
C ASP A 68 0.42 -16.66 -3.37
N ASP A 69 1.47 -16.02 -2.85
CA ASP A 69 1.90 -14.69 -3.28
C ASP A 69 2.67 -14.74 -4.62
N PRO A 70 2.89 -13.60 -5.29
CA PRO A 70 3.51 -13.60 -6.62
C PRO A 70 5.00 -13.96 -6.59
N ASN A 71 5.62 -14.01 -5.41
CA ASN A 71 7.00 -14.41 -5.21
C ASN A 71 7.14 -15.92 -4.90
N GLY A 72 6.02 -16.66 -4.90
CA GLY A 72 5.98 -18.09 -4.65
C GLY A 72 5.96 -18.47 -3.17
N LEU A 73 5.74 -17.51 -2.27
CA LEU A 73 5.58 -17.79 -0.85
C LEU A 73 4.11 -18.04 -0.52
N LYS A 74 3.87 -19.10 0.26
CA LYS A 74 2.54 -19.45 0.75
C LYS A 74 2.27 -18.88 2.15
N TRP A 75 1.10 -18.28 2.30
CA TRP A 75 0.61 -17.65 3.51
C TRP A 75 -0.62 -18.42 3.99
N ASP A 76 -0.43 -19.36 4.92
CA ASP A 76 -1.48 -20.25 5.42
C ASP A 76 -2.07 -19.75 6.75
N VAL A 77 -3.39 -19.78 6.85
CA VAL A 77 -4.19 -19.53 8.06
C VAL A 77 -4.98 -20.80 8.40
N PRO A 78 -4.76 -21.42 9.56
CA PRO A 78 -5.45 -22.65 9.92
C PRO A 78 -6.93 -22.42 10.27
N ALA A 79 -7.74 -23.46 10.10
CA ALA A 79 -9.11 -23.48 10.60
C ALA A 79 -9.17 -23.22 12.11
N GLY A 80 -10.24 -22.58 12.57
CA GLY A 80 -10.45 -22.19 13.95
C GLY A 80 -9.82 -20.85 14.32
N GLU A 81 -9.03 -20.23 13.43
CA GLU A 81 -8.48 -18.91 13.73
C GLU A 81 -9.53 -17.82 13.68
N LYS A 82 -9.43 -16.93 14.66
CA LYS A 82 -10.31 -15.80 14.86
C LYS A 82 -9.56 -14.55 14.46
N VAL A 83 -10.07 -13.88 13.44
CA VAL A 83 -9.54 -12.59 12.99
C VAL A 83 -10.57 -11.51 13.26
N ASP A 84 -10.12 -10.29 13.49
CA ASP A 84 -10.96 -9.12 13.75
C ASP A 84 -11.16 -8.24 12.51
N GLY A 85 -10.60 -8.68 11.37
CA GLY A 85 -10.81 -8.13 10.04
C GLY A 85 -10.05 -6.83 9.80
N ALA A 86 -9.02 -6.53 10.59
CA ALA A 86 -8.62 -5.15 10.80
C ALA A 86 -7.24 -4.86 11.41
N SER A 87 -6.17 -5.44 10.89
CA SER A 87 -4.78 -4.97 11.13
C SER A 87 -4.45 -3.64 10.45
N ILE A 88 -5.46 -2.97 9.89
CA ILE A 88 -5.50 -1.53 9.66
C ILE A 88 -5.79 -0.85 11.01
N PRO A 89 -5.02 0.16 11.45
CA PRO A 89 -5.27 0.81 12.73
C PRO A 89 -6.70 1.34 12.83
N GLN A 90 -7.33 1.14 13.99
CA GLN A 90 -8.77 1.38 14.19
C GLN A 90 -9.23 2.77 13.75
N ALA A 91 -8.36 3.76 13.96
CA ALA A 91 -8.49 5.13 13.49
C ALA A 91 -8.92 5.27 12.02
N PHE A 92 -8.44 4.38 11.14
CA PHE A 92 -8.62 4.45 9.70
C PHE A 92 -9.81 3.64 9.18
N TRP A 93 -10.53 2.87 10.01
CA TRP A 93 -11.67 2.06 9.54
C TRP A 93 -12.81 2.89 8.96
N SER A 94 -13.01 4.08 9.51
CA SER A 94 -13.97 5.07 9.00
C SER A 94 -13.65 5.57 7.59
N ILE A 95 -12.40 5.45 7.19
CA ILE A 95 -11.84 5.99 5.95
C ILE A 95 -11.66 4.88 4.92
N ILE A 96 -11.15 3.73 5.36
CA ILE A 96 -10.77 2.65 4.45
C ILE A 96 -11.96 1.73 4.13
N GLY A 97 -12.89 1.59 5.07
CA GLY A 97 -14.00 0.65 5.02
C GLY A 97 -14.01 -0.26 6.24
N GLY A 98 -15.16 -0.89 6.46
CA GLY A 98 -15.37 -1.74 7.63
C GLY A 98 -14.52 -2.99 7.66
N PRO A 99 -14.41 -3.61 8.84
CA PRO A 99 -13.85 -4.94 8.93
C PRO A 99 -14.71 -5.86 8.07
N PHE A 100 -14.09 -6.80 7.36
CA PHE A 100 -14.82 -7.82 6.59
C PHE A 100 -15.71 -7.34 5.44
N GLU A 101 -15.60 -6.08 5.02
CA GLU A 101 -16.35 -5.55 3.89
C GLU A 101 -15.49 -5.53 2.62
N GLY A 102 -16.14 -5.75 1.47
CA GLY A 102 -15.55 -5.50 0.16
C GLY A 102 -14.42 -6.45 -0.27
N PRO A 103 -13.72 -6.09 -1.36
CA PRO A 103 -12.73 -6.96 -2.01
C PRO A 103 -11.42 -7.15 -1.24
N TYR A 104 -11.19 -6.50 -0.09
CA TYR A 104 -9.96 -6.67 0.70
C TYR A 104 -10.11 -7.65 1.88
N LEU A 105 -11.32 -8.16 2.17
CA LEU A 105 -11.60 -9.14 3.23
C LEU A 105 -10.63 -10.34 3.20
N LYS A 106 -10.40 -10.93 2.02
CA LYS A 106 -9.50 -12.08 1.88
C LYS A 106 -8.08 -11.74 2.31
N ALA A 107 -7.60 -10.57 1.90
CA ALA A 107 -6.27 -10.09 2.24
C ALA A 107 -6.16 -9.74 3.74
N SER A 108 -7.21 -9.17 4.34
CA SER A 108 -7.20 -8.80 5.76
C SER A 108 -7.12 -10.02 6.67
N ILE A 109 -7.78 -11.14 6.33
CA ILE A 109 -7.68 -12.40 7.11
C ILE A 109 -6.23 -12.89 7.20
N ILE A 110 -5.52 -12.92 6.06
CA ILE A 110 -4.11 -13.31 6.02
C ILE A 110 -3.28 -12.31 6.84
N HIS A 111 -3.49 -11.02 6.60
CA HIS A 111 -2.77 -9.94 7.27
C HIS A 111 -2.91 -10.00 8.80
N ASP A 112 -4.13 -10.17 9.32
CA ASP A 112 -4.43 -10.26 10.76
C ASP A 112 -3.74 -11.43 11.44
N TYR A 113 -3.79 -12.60 10.81
CA TYR A 113 -3.14 -13.78 11.32
C TYR A 113 -1.63 -13.55 11.45
N PHE A 114 -0.98 -12.99 10.43
CA PHE A 114 0.48 -12.78 10.44
C PHE A 114 0.91 -11.60 11.33
N CYS A 115 0.07 -10.56 11.50
CA CYS A 115 0.29 -9.52 12.51
C CYS A 115 0.21 -10.05 13.95
N THR A 116 -0.59 -11.09 14.18
CA THR A 116 -0.70 -11.76 15.49
C THR A 116 0.43 -12.76 15.72
N LYS A 117 0.71 -13.63 14.74
CA LYS A 117 1.73 -14.68 14.90
C LYS A 117 3.16 -14.14 14.83
N GLN A 118 3.38 -13.08 14.05
CA GLN A 118 4.68 -12.43 13.88
C GLN A 118 5.82 -13.40 13.58
N ASN A 119 5.53 -14.48 12.84
CA ASN A 119 6.52 -15.45 12.37
C ASN A 119 7.07 -15.11 10.96
N ARG A 120 6.62 -13.97 10.41
CA ARG A 120 7.13 -13.27 9.23
C ARG A 120 7.44 -11.83 9.64
N THR A 121 8.22 -11.11 8.85
CA THR A 121 8.49 -9.69 9.15
C THR A 121 7.24 -8.84 8.95
N ALA A 122 7.15 -7.69 9.63
CA ALA A 122 6.08 -6.73 9.39
C ALA A 122 6.08 -6.26 7.92
N HIS A 123 7.27 -5.99 7.38
CA HIS A 123 7.49 -5.64 5.97
C HIS A 123 6.79 -6.63 5.02
N ASP A 124 7.10 -7.93 5.12
CA ASP A 124 6.54 -8.93 4.22
C ASP A 124 5.05 -9.11 4.46
N THR A 125 4.60 -9.00 5.71
CA THR A 125 3.20 -9.11 6.10
C THR A 125 2.35 -7.99 5.50
N HIS A 126 2.81 -6.74 5.57
CA HIS A 126 2.14 -5.59 4.95
C HIS A 126 2.20 -5.64 3.42
N ARG A 127 3.33 -6.07 2.84
CA ARG A 127 3.45 -6.24 1.38
C ARG A 127 2.53 -7.35 0.87
N ASN A 128 2.36 -8.42 1.63
CA ASN A 128 1.42 -9.48 1.31
C ASN A 128 -0.03 -8.99 1.28
N PHE A 129 -0.39 -8.08 2.19
CA PHE A 129 -1.70 -7.44 2.17
C PHE A 129 -1.96 -6.70 0.85
N TYR A 130 -0.98 -5.96 0.32
CA TYR A 130 -1.06 -5.33 -1.00
C TYR A 130 -1.31 -6.36 -2.11
N TYR A 131 -0.51 -7.43 -2.15
CA TYR A 131 -0.67 -8.48 -3.15
C TYR A 131 -2.03 -9.16 -3.07
N GLY A 132 -2.49 -9.51 -1.87
CA GLY A 132 -3.81 -10.11 -1.65
C GLY A 132 -4.95 -9.20 -2.13
N MET A 133 -4.87 -7.89 -1.86
CA MET A 133 -5.85 -6.93 -2.35
C MET A 133 -5.90 -6.90 -3.89
N ARG A 134 -4.73 -6.83 -4.54
CA ARG A 134 -4.64 -6.81 -6.00
C ARG A 134 -5.11 -8.12 -6.64
N ALA A 135 -4.76 -9.27 -6.06
CA ALA A 135 -5.22 -10.58 -6.49
C ALA A 135 -6.75 -10.75 -6.38
N ASN A 136 -7.40 -10.04 -5.44
CA ASN A 136 -8.85 -10.06 -5.27
C ASN A 136 -9.57 -8.87 -5.95
N GLY A 137 -8.90 -8.17 -6.88
CA GLY A 137 -9.52 -7.16 -7.75
C GLY A 137 -9.68 -5.76 -7.14
N VAL A 138 -8.99 -5.44 -6.05
CA VAL A 138 -8.97 -4.07 -5.52
C VAL A 138 -8.23 -3.15 -6.51
N ALA A 139 -8.83 -1.99 -6.80
CA ALA A 139 -8.22 -0.96 -7.65
C ALA A 139 -6.83 -0.56 -7.14
N GLU A 140 -5.90 -0.26 -8.05
CA GLU A 140 -4.47 -0.12 -7.71
C GLU A 140 -4.21 0.98 -6.71
N TRP A 141 -4.74 2.17 -6.98
CA TRP A 141 -4.62 3.34 -6.13
C TRP A 141 -5.13 3.04 -4.71
N LYS A 142 -6.23 2.28 -4.59
CA LYS A 142 -6.84 1.90 -3.32
C LYS A 142 -5.96 0.91 -2.56
N ALA A 143 -5.49 -0.13 -3.23
CA ALA A 143 -4.58 -1.10 -2.64
C ALA A 143 -3.26 -0.45 -2.17
N LYS A 144 -2.71 0.49 -2.96
CA LYS A 144 -1.50 1.26 -2.58
C LYS A 144 -1.76 2.18 -1.39
N ALA A 145 -2.89 2.88 -1.34
CA ALA A 145 -3.24 3.74 -0.21
C ALA A 145 -3.35 2.93 1.09
N MET A 146 -4.08 1.80 1.04
CA MET A 146 -4.23 0.89 2.17
C MET A 146 -2.91 0.26 2.60
N TYR A 147 -2.06 -0.12 1.65
CA TYR A 147 -0.73 -0.65 1.92
C TYR A 147 0.16 0.38 2.64
N TRP A 148 0.20 1.61 2.12
CA TRP A 148 0.93 2.71 2.74
C TRP A 148 0.45 2.97 4.18
N ALA A 149 -0.87 2.94 4.42
CA ALA A 149 -1.43 3.12 5.75
C ALA A 149 -1.01 2.03 6.75
N VAL A 150 -1.09 0.74 6.37
CA VAL A 150 -0.67 -0.34 7.29
C VAL A 150 0.84 -0.32 7.55
N ALA A 151 1.66 0.01 6.55
CA ALA A 151 3.10 0.13 6.72
C ALA A 151 3.48 1.33 7.61
N THR A 152 2.74 2.43 7.52
CA THR A 152 3.02 3.66 8.28
C THR A 152 2.51 3.57 9.72
N TYR A 153 1.29 3.10 9.90
CA TYR A 153 0.55 3.23 11.15
C TYR A 153 0.25 1.89 11.84
N GLY A 154 0.39 0.77 11.13
CA GLY A 154 0.15 -0.57 11.65
C GLY A 154 1.21 -1.04 12.67
N PRO A 155 1.03 -2.22 13.28
CA PRO A 155 2.06 -2.84 14.10
C PRO A 155 3.34 -3.08 13.28
N ASP A 156 4.51 -2.90 13.88
CA ASP A 156 5.79 -3.09 13.20
C ASP A 156 6.75 -3.90 14.09
N TRP A 157 7.50 -4.78 13.45
CA TRP A 157 8.43 -5.68 14.11
C TRP A 157 9.43 -6.28 13.12
N THR A 158 10.60 -6.64 13.65
CA THR A 158 11.63 -7.40 12.95
C THR A 158 11.82 -8.77 13.57
N LEU A 159 12.45 -9.67 12.82
CA LEU A 159 12.87 -10.98 13.30
C LEU A 159 14.38 -10.99 13.44
N GLU A 160 14.86 -11.09 14.67
CA GLU A 160 16.28 -11.09 15.00
C GLU A 160 16.75 -12.48 15.44
N THR A 161 17.87 -12.93 14.88
CA THR A 161 18.56 -14.13 15.35
C THR A 161 19.32 -13.80 16.63
N LYS A 162 18.95 -14.44 17.75
CA LYS A 162 19.59 -14.24 19.06
C LYS A 162 20.19 -15.55 19.57
N VAL A 163 21.31 -15.42 20.27
CA VAL A 163 21.89 -16.50 21.06
C VAL A 163 21.39 -16.35 22.49
N VAL A 164 20.65 -17.33 22.98
CA VAL A 164 20.15 -17.36 24.36
C VAL A 164 20.66 -18.61 25.07
N ASN A 165 20.76 -18.55 26.39
CA ASN A 165 21.14 -19.69 27.21
C ASN A 165 19.87 -20.42 27.66
N GLU A 166 19.73 -21.68 27.28
CA GLU A 166 18.64 -22.56 27.73
C GLU A 166 19.16 -23.55 28.77
N LEU A 167 18.39 -23.74 29.84
CA LEU A 167 18.74 -24.70 30.89
C LEU A 167 18.19 -26.08 30.54
N GLN A 168 19.07 -26.99 30.13
CA GLN A 168 18.71 -28.38 29.82
C GLN A 168 18.93 -29.27 31.03
N CYS A 169 17.83 -29.76 31.61
CA CYS A 169 17.83 -30.59 32.80
C CYS A 169 17.54 -32.05 32.48
N HIS A 170 18.37 -32.95 33.00
CA HIS A 170 18.22 -34.39 32.88
C HIS A 170 18.04 -35.01 34.27
N ALA A 171 17.17 -36.02 34.38
CA ALA A 171 17.00 -36.74 35.64
C ALA A 171 18.27 -37.52 35.98
N GLY A 172 18.86 -37.24 37.15
CA GLY A 172 20.04 -37.91 37.67
C GLY A 172 19.76 -38.70 38.94
N PRO A 173 20.74 -39.49 39.42
CA PRO A 173 20.57 -40.40 40.57
C PRO A 173 20.23 -39.71 41.90
N THR A 174 20.58 -38.43 42.06
CA THR A 174 20.39 -37.63 43.29
C THR A 174 19.53 -36.38 43.08
N GLY A 175 18.91 -36.22 41.91
CA GLY A 175 18.15 -35.03 41.53
C GLY A 175 18.31 -34.69 40.05
N SER A 176 17.74 -33.56 39.62
CA SER A 176 17.90 -33.09 38.23
C SER A 176 19.25 -32.41 38.03
N LEU A 177 20.02 -32.87 37.05
CA LEU A 177 21.27 -32.23 36.62
C LEU A 177 20.98 -31.30 35.45
N CYS A 178 21.19 -30.00 35.65
CA CYS A 178 20.90 -28.97 34.66
C CYS A 178 22.20 -28.38 34.08
N THR A 179 22.26 -28.20 32.76
CA THR A 179 23.37 -27.56 32.06
C THR A 179 22.85 -26.38 31.25
N SER A 180 23.54 -25.25 31.31
CA SER A 180 23.24 -24.09 30.45
C SER A 180 23.86 -24.31 29.07
N VAL A 181 23.04 -24.42 28.05
CA VAL A 181 23.46 -24.65 26.67
C VAL A 181 23.08 -23.42 25.82
N PRO A 182 24.01 -22.84 25.04
CA PRO A 182 23.66 -21.76 24.11
C PRO A 182 22.84 -22.32 22.94
N ILE A 183 21.68 -21.73 22.68
CA ILE A 183 20.82 -22.05 21.54
C ILE A 183 20.58 -20.81 20.69
N VAL A 184 20.32 -21.02 19.40
CA VAL A 184 19.95 -19.95 18.46
C VAL A 184 18.43 -19.91 18.35
N VAL A 185 17.84 -18.77 18.66
CA VAL A 185 16.40 -18.54 18.56
C VAL A 185 16.12 -17.35 17.64
N THR A 186 15.00 -17.40 16.94
CA THR A 186 14.44 -16.22 16.26
C THR A 186 13.54 -15.50 17.25
N ALA A 187 13.89 -14.26 17.58
CA ALA A 187 13.13 -13.42 18.49
C ALA A 187 12.45 -12.29 17.70
N THR A 188 11.18 -12.06 18.00
CA THR A 188 10.46 -10.91 17.48
C THR A 188 10.84 -9.66 18.27
N VAL A 189 11.18 -8.58 17.57
CA VAL A 189 11.50 -7.29 18.16
C VAL A 189 10.50 -6.27 17.66
N ALA A 190 9.59 -5.84 18.53
CA ALA A 190 8.58 -4.84 18.22
C ALA A 190 9.21 -3.44 18.10
N THR A 191 8.80 -2.71 17.07
CA THR A 191 9.08 -1.28 16.91
C THR A 191 7.92 -0.50 17.53
N PRO A 192 8.17 0.57 18.32
CA PRO A 192 7.09 1.43 18.81
C PRO A 192 6.15 1.88 17.68
N GLY A 193 4.85 1.76 17.94
CA GLY A 193 3.80 2.21 17.02
C GLY A 193 3.60 3.73 17.05
N VAL A 194 2.88 4.24 16.07
CA VAL A 194 2.37 5.62 16.09
C VAL A 194 1.25 5.72 17.13
N ASN A 195 1.33 6.70 18.04
CA ASN A 195 0.30 6.93 19.05
C ASN A 195 -0.94 7.61 18.44
N LEU A 196 -1.82 6.83 17.81
CA LEU A 196 -3.08 7.30 17.24
C LEU A 196 -4.18 7.55 18.29
N GLU A 197 -3.95 7.26 19.57
CA GLU A 197 -4.86 7.64 20.65
C GLU A 197 -4.73 9.13 20.99
N ASN A 198 -3.61 9.76 20.63
CA ASN A 198 -3.41 11.19 20.75
C ASN A 198 -4.21 11.92 19.64
N PRO A 199 -5.17 12.80 19.99
CA PRO A 199 -6.06 13.44 18.99
C PRO A 199 -5.34 14.29 17.95
N GLU A 200 -4.29 15.02 18.35
CA GLU A 200 -3.47 15.81 17.43
C GLU A 200 -2.74 14.90 16.43
N THR A 201 -2.10 13.84 16.92
CA THR A 201 -1.43 12.84 16.08
C THR A 201 -2.41 12.17 15.13
N LEU A 202 -3.61 11.82 15.63
CA LEU A 202 -4.68 11.23 14.85
C LEU A 202 -5.16 12.18 13.75
N ALA A 203 -5.37 13.46 14.05
CA ALA A 203 -5.76 14.46 13.05
C ALA A 203 -4.72 14.53 11.93
N VAL A 204 -3.44 14.73 12.28
CA VAL A 204 -2.33 14.81 11.32
C VAL A 204 -2.21 13.53 10.49
N ALA A 205 -2.38 12.36 11.10
CA ALA A 205 -2.37 11.07 10.41
C ALA A 205 -3.53 10.92 9.41
N VAL A 206 -4.76 11.31 9.80
CA VAL A 206 -5.92 11.29 8.90
C VAL A 206 -5.74 12.26 7.73
N GLY A 207 -5.31 13.49 7.99
CA GLY A 207 -5.07 14.47 6.95
C GLY A 207 -3.99 14.05 5.95
N LYS A 208 -2.92 13.44 6.46
CA LYS A 208 -1.86 12.88 5.63
C LYS A 208 -2.37 11.73 4.77
N PHE A 209 -3.09 10.77 5.36
CA PHE A 209 -3.68 9.67 4.61
C PHE A 209 -4.64 10.15 3.51
N ASN A 210 -5.50 11.13 3.81
CA ASN A 210 -6.40 11.73 2.84
C ASN A 210 -5.65 12.31 1.63
N ALA A 211 -4.51 12.98 1.86
CA ALA A 211 -3.67 13.49 0.79
C ALA A 211 -3.06 12.37 -0.06
N ILE A 212 -2.50 11.35 0.58
CA ILE A 212 -1.95 10.15 -0.10
C ILE A 212 -3.01 9.49 -0.98
N ALA A 213 -4.18 9.21 -0.42
CA ALA A 213 -5.26 8.55 -1.13
C ALA A 213 -5.78 9.39 -2.32
N ARG A 214 -5.87 10.72 -2.15
CA ARG A 214 -6.29 11.63 -3.23
C ARG A 214 -5.28 11.73 -4.37
N ASN A 215 -3.99 11.80 -4.04
CA ASN A 215 -2.90 11.77 -5.02
C ASN A 215 -2.94 10.47 -5.83
N LEU A 216 -3.04 9.33 -5.13
CA LEU A 216 -3.12 8.02 -5.77
C LEU A 216 -4.37 7.93 -6.65
N LYS A 217 -5.55 8.36 -6.19
CA LYS A 217 -6.78 8.31 -6.98
C LYS A 217 -6.67 9.14 -8.26
N THR A 218 -6.25 10.41 -8.13
CA THR A 218 -6.12 11.35 -9.25
C THR A 218 -5.15 10.87 -10.32
N SER A 219 -4.07 10.19 -9.89
CA SER A 219 -3.00 9.72 -10.78
C SER A 219 -3.14 8.26 -11.20
N ASP A 220 -4.29 7.62 -10.92
CA ASP A 220 -4.52 6.19 -11.12
C ASP A 220 -3.37 5.31 -10.55
N GLY A 221 -2.91 5.68 -9.37
CA GLY A 221 -1.87 4.96 -8.63
C GLY A 221 -0.44 5.27 -9.05
N ALA A 222 -0.17 6.34 -9.80
CA ALA A 222 1.19 6.70 -10.23
C ALA A 222 1.95 7.63 -9.24
N THR A 223 1.26 8.52 -8.55
CA THR A 223 1.84 9.50 -7.61
C THR A 223 1.35 9.24 -6.21
N LEU A 224 2.30 9.00 -5.30
CA LEU A 224 2.03 8.71 -3.89
C LEU A 224 1.82 10.00 -3.11
N ASP A 225 2.77 10.91 -3.22
CA ASP A 225 2.93 12.00 -2.27
C ASP A 225 3.50 13.27 -2.92
N VAL A 226 3.33 14.40 -2.24
CA VAL A 226 3.88 15.71 -2.63
C VAL A 226 4.65 16.28 -1.44
N LEU A 227 5.97 16.24 -1.53
CA LEU A 227 6.91 16.73 -0.52
C LEU A 227 7.53 18.06 -0.97
N PRO A 228 8.21 18.82 -0.07
CA PRO A 228 8.97 20.01 -0.46
C PRO A 228 10.01 19.74 -1.56
N THR A 229 10.52 18.52 -1.61
CA THR A 229 11.51 18.06 -2.60
C THR A 229 10.89 17.65 -3.95
N GLY A 230 9.57 17.61 -4.06
CA GLY A 230 8.83 17.23 -5.27
C GLY A 230 7.84 16.09 -5.05
N THR A 231 7.31 15.58 -6.16
CA THR A 231 6.38 14.45 -6.17
C THR A 231 7.10 13.13 -5.93
N VAL A 232 6.48 12.24 -5.15
CA VAL A 232 6.96 10.88 -4.91
C VAL A 232 6.17 9.91 -5.78
N SER A 233 6.87 9.05 -6.54
CA SER A 233 6.24 8.00 -7.33
C SER A 233 5.64 6.91 -6.43
N ALA A 234 4.63 6.21 -6.91
CA ALA A 234 3.96 5.15 -6.18
C ALA A 234 4.45 3.73 -6.58
N SER A 235 5.77 3.56 -6.71
CA SER A 235 6.37 2.21 -6.76
C SER A 235 6.33 1.56 -5.38
N ILE A 236 6.45 0.23 -5.30
CA ILE A 236 6.45 -0.50 -4.02
C ILE A 236 7.57 0.00 -3.10
N GLU A 237 8.77 0.17 -3.64
CA GLU A 237 9.93 0.65 -2.87
C GLU A 237 9.75 2.10 -2.39
N SER A 238 9.12 2.95 -3.21
CA SER A 238 8.79 4.32 -2.84
C SER A 238 7.72 4.37 -1.74
N ILE A 239 6.71 3.50 -1.80
CA ILE A 239 5.67 3.36 -0.77
C ILE A 239 6.32 2.96 0.56
N GLU A 240 7.16 1.93 0.56
CA GLU A 240 7.83 1.44 1.77
C GLU A 240 8.74 2.48 2.39
N ARG A 241 9.55 3.16 1.57
CA ARG A 241 10.44 4.21 2.04
C ARG A 241 9.66 5.41 2.60
N ASN A 242 8.62 5.85 1.89
CA ASN A 242 7.79 6.96 2.34
C ASN A 242 7.04 6.59 3.64
N ALA A 243 6.52 5.36 3.75
CA ALA A 243 5.85 4.87 4.94
C ALA A 243 6.79 4.79 6.15
N ALA A 244 8.01 4.26 5.97
CA ALA A 244 9.02 4.20 7.03
C ALA A 244 9.43 5.60 7.52
N ASN A 245 9.70 6.53 6.60
CA ASN A 245 10.03 7.92 6.95
C ASN A 245 8.86 8.60 7.67
N THR A 246 7.64 8.42 7.17
CA THR A 246 6.44 9.02 7.77
C THR A 246 6.20 8.45 9.17
N ARG A 247 6.37 7.13 9.35
CA ARG A 247 6.29 6.47 10.65
C ARG A 247 7.28 7.07 11.65
N GLU A 248 8.53 7.29 11.25
CA GLU A 248 9.54 7.92 12.10
C GLU A 248 9.14 9.34 12.52
N ILE A 249 8.64 10.15 11.57
CA ILE A 249 8.12 11.50 11.85
C ILE A 249 7.03 11.48 12.92
N PHE A 250 6.08 10.55 12.81
CA PHE A 250 4.99 10.40 13.79
C PHE A 250 5.47 9.83 15.13
N ALA A 251 6.30 8.79 15.11
CA ALA A 251 6.81 8.12 16.31
C ALA A 251 7.66 9.07 17.18
N THR A 252 8.40 9.97 16.55
CA THR A 252 9.22 11.00 17.22
C THR A 252 8.48 12.32 17.46
N SER A 253 7.24 12.45 16.96
CA SER A 253 6.50 13.72 16.90
C SER A 253 7.26 14.86 16.20
N ALA A 254 8.18 14.54 15.28
CA ALA A 254 8.98 15.52 14.55
C ALA A 254 8.13 16.51 13.73
N TYR A 255 6.92 16.09 13.32
CA TYR A 255 5.95 16.96 12.63
C TYR A 255 5.53 18.18 13.45
N ARG A 256 5.73 18.19 14.77
CA ARG A 256 5.47 19.37 15.61
C ARG A 256 6.50 20.48 15.42
N LEU A 257 7.73 20.10 15.09
CA LEU A 257 8.86 21.02 14.92
C LEU A 257 9.00 21.43 13.46
N ASP A 258 8.83 20.48 12.54
CA ASP A 258 8.89 20.69 11.11
C ASP A 258 7.71 19.98 10.41
N PRO A 259 6.50 20.58 10.40
CA PRO A 259 5.36 19.96 9.75
C PRO A 259 5.51 19.86 8.22
N ASN A 260 6.40 20.67 7.61
CA ASN A 260 6.69 20.59 6.17
C ASN A 260 7.29 19.24 5.77
N SER A 261 7.91 18.52 6.72
CA SER A 261 8.39 17.15 6.52
C SER A 261 7.28 16.17 6.12
N LEU A 262 6.02 16.48 6.44
CA LEU A 262 4.85 15.70 6.03
C LEU A 262 4.36 16.05 4.62
N GLY A 263 4.91 17.07 3.95
CA GLY A 263 4.42 17.48 2.64
C GLY A 263 2.99 18.05 2.67
N VAL A 264 2.26 17.80 1.59
CA VAL A 264 0.84 18.19 1.49
C VAL A 264 -0.02 17.28 2.37
N VAL A 265 -0.91 17.89 3.15
CA VAL A 265 -1.99 17.22 3.90
C VAL A 265 -3.35 17.76 3.48
N LEU A 266 -4.42 17.02 3.75
CA LEU A 266 -5.80 17.48 3.61
C LEU A 266 -6.46 17.67 4.98
N GLU A 267 -7.69 18.20 5.01
CA GLU A 267 -8.48 18.25 6.23
C GLU A 267 -8.64 16.85 6.87
N PRO A 268 -8.66 16.75 8.22
CA PRO A 268 -8.65 15.49 8.92
C PRO A 268 -10.06 14.91 9.04
N LYS A 269 -10.78 14.86 7.92
CA LYS A 269 -12.11 14.28 7.81
C LYS A 269 -12.03 12.78 7.58
N ARG A 270 -12.94 12.04 8.20
CA ARG A 270 -13.11 10.61 7.97
C ARG A 270 -13.95 10.38 6.72
N ILE A 271 -13.31 10.31 5.56
CA ILE A 271 -13.98 10.16 4.26
C ILE A 271 -13.73 8.75 3.75
N GLN A 272 -14.78 8.02 3.41
CA GLN A 272 -14.62 6.70 2.80
C GLN A 272 -13.76 6.81 1.53
N LEU A 273 -12.83 5.88 1.32
CA LEU A 273 -11.89 5.88 0.19
C LEU A 273 -12.61 6.10 -1.15
N ASP A 274 -13.76 5.46 -1.36
CA ASP A 274 -14.54 5.60 -2.60
C ASP A 274 -15.14 7.00 -2.80
N ALA A 275 -15.35 7.75 -1.72
CA ALA A 275 -15.90 9.11 -1.71
C ALA A 275 -14.82 10.20 -1.76
N ILE A 276 -13.53 9.86 -1.84
CA ILE A 276 -12.46 10.84 -2.03
C ILE A 276 -12.54 11.40 -3.44
N ASP A 277 -12.69 12.71 -3.61
CA ASP A 277 -12.70 13.34 -4.94
C ASP A 277 -11.29 13.46 -5.53
N ASP A 278 -11.16 13.43 -6.85
CA ASP A 278 -9.92 13.75 -7.56
C ASP A 278 -9.50 15.20 -7.33
N TRP A 279 -8.22 15.51 -7.52
CA TRP A 279 -7.78 16.91 -7.59
C TRP A 279 -8.47 17.64 -8.75
N PRO A 280 -8.75 18.95 -8.62
CA PRO A 280 -9.32 19.73 -9.71
C PRO A 280 -8.51 19.57 -11.00
N GLU A 281 -9.23 19.46 -12.12
CA GLU A 281 -8.63 19.28 -13.45
C GLU A 281 -7.76 18.00 -13.60
N ASN A 282 -7.93 17.03 -12.69
CA ASN A 282 -7.09 15.83 -12.59
C ASN A 282 -5.59 16.14 -12.46
N LYS A 283 -5.26 17.28 -11.84
CA LYS A 283 -3.89 17.77 -11.71
C LYS A 283 -3.46 17.81 -10.24
N ILE A 284 -2.48 16.97 -9.91
CA ILE A 284 -1.85 17.01 -8.59
C ILE A 284 -1.04 18.31 -8.45
N PRO A 285 -1.28 19.12 -7.41
CA PRO A 285 -0.56 20.36 -7.16
C PRO A 285 0.89 20.09 -6.76
N SER A 286 1.78 21.04 -7.07
CA SER A 286 3.11 21.05 -6.48
C SER A 286 3.07 21.57 -5.04
N PHE A 287 4.11 21.27 -4.26
CA PHE A 287 4.22 21.78 -2.89
C PHE A 287 4.13 23.31 -2.84
N SER A 288 4.79 24.00 -3.78
CA SER A 288 4.78 25.46 -3.89
C SER A 288 3.42 26.04 -4.31
N ASP A 289 2.58 25.29 -5.02
CA ASP A 289 1.25 25.78 -5.42
C ASP A 289 0.33 25.94 -4.20
N ILE A 290 0.57 25.14 -3.15
CA ILE A 290 -0.25 25.08 -1.95
C ILE A 290 0.41 25.80 -0.77
N GLN A 291 1.72 25.97 -0.77
CA GLN A 291 2.44 26.63 0.31
C GLN A 291 1.89 28.04 0.59
N GLY A 292 1.52 28.31 1.84
CA GLY A 292 0.88 29.58 2.25
C GLY A 292 -0.64 29.63 2.06
N SER A 293 -1.26 28.54 1.58
CA SER A 293 -2.72 28.38 1.64
C SER A 293 -3.17 28.26 3.09
N ALA A 294 -4.11 29.10 3.52
CA ALA A 294 -4.70 28.99 4.84
C ALA A 294 -5.44 27.65 4.99
N LEU A 295 -5.60 27.18 6.23
CA LEU A 295 -6.47 26.05 6.55
C LEU A 295 -7.85 26.25 5.86
N PRO A 296 -8.34 25.28 5.05
CA PRO A 296 -9.62 25.43 4.34
C PRO A 296 -10.75 25.82 5.31
N GLN A 297 -11.61 26.77 4.95
CA GLN A 297 -12.68 27.21 5.86
C GLN A 297 -13.88 26.27 5.75
N GLY A 298 -13.84 25.18 6.52
CA GLY A 298 -14.91 24.19 6.67
C GLY A 298 -15.11 23.29 5.44
N GLY A 299 -15.74 22.12 5.63
CA GLY A 299 -16.50 21.31 4.65
C GLY A 299 -15.81 20.81 3.37
N ASP A 300 -14.87 21.55 2.82
CA ASP A 300 -14.32 21.42 1.49
C ASP A 300 -13.02 20.60 1.53
N VAL A 301 -13.05 19.45 0.86
CA VAL A 301 -11.87 18.62 0.60
C VAL A 301 -11.05 19.13 -0.59
N SER A 302 -11.51 20.16 -1.30
CA SER A 302 -10.95 20.57 -2.58
C SER A 302 -9.51 21.07 -2.51
N GLY A 303 -9.10 21.69 -1.40
CA GLY A 303 -7.77 22.27 -1.23
C GLY A 303 -6.87 21.48 -0.27
N GLY A 304 -5.67 21.13 -0.73
CA GLY A 304 -4.62 20.69 0.19
C GLY A 304 -3.96 21.87 0.87
N MET A 305 -3.14 21.57 1.88
CA MET A 305 -2.37 22.54 2.61
C MET A 305 -1.03 21.98 3.08
N VAL A 306 -0.16 22.89 3.46
CA VAL A 306 1.08 22.60 4.18
C VAL A 306 0.86 23.07 5.61
N LEU A 307 1.09 22.21 6.60
CA LEU A 307 0.87 22.58 8.00
C LEU A 307 1.97 23.53 8.48
N GLU A 308 1.59 24.55 9.24
CA GLU A 308 2.51 25.33 10.06
C GLU A 308 2.40 24.91 11.53
N PRO A 309 3.43 25.13 12.37
CA PRO A 309 3.37 24.79 13.80
C PRO A 309 2.17 25.41 14.53
N THR A 310 1.70 26.58 14.09
CA THR A 310 0.53 27.27 14.65
C THR A 310 -0.81 26.61 14.30
N ASP A 311 -0.84 25.77 13.28
CA ASP A 311 -2.07 25.19 12.73
C ASP A 311 -2.52 23.93 13.46
N LEU A 312 -1.59 23.22 14.14
CA LEU A 312 -1.84 21.89 14.71
C LEU A 312 -3.07 21.84 15.62
N LYS A 313 -3.25 22.86 16.47
CA LYS A 313 -4.40 22.94 17.38
C LYS A 313 -5.73 23.15 16.64
N VAL A 314 -5.73 23.99 15.60
CA VAL A 314 -6.94 24.21 14.78
C VAL A 314 -7.22 22.98 13.94
N PHE A 315 -6.17 22.31 13.48
CA PHE A 315 -6.25 21.09 12.70
C PHE A 315 -6.85 19.93 13.52
N GLU A 316 -6.42 19.75 14.77
CA GLU A 316 -7.03 18.81 15.71
C GLU A 316 -8.52 19.08 15.92
N GLN A 317 -8.93 20.34 16.08
CA GLN A 317 -10.34 20.71 16.28
C GLN A 317 -11.26 20.34 15.10
N LYS A 318 -10.69 20.12 13.91
CA LYS A 318 -11.42 19.69 12.71
C LYS A 318 -11.55 18.17 12.60
N LEU A 319 -10.93 17.40 13.49
CA LEU A 319 -11.01 15.95 13.47
C LEU A 319 -12.44 15.50 13.79
N ASP A 320 -13.05 14.79 12.84
CA ASP A 320 -14.32 14.12 13.09
C ASP A 320 -14.07 12.81 13.85
N LEU A 321 -14.62 12.69 15.06
CA LEU A 321 -14.51 11.50 15.92
C LEU A 321 -15.77 10.62 15.89
N SER A 322 -16.74 10.93 15.03
CA SER A 322 -17.99 10.18 14.96
C SER A 322 -17.74 8.68 14.74
N PRO A 323 -18.42 7.79 15.50
CA PRO A 323 -18.29 6.34 15.32
C PRO A 323 -18.76 5.91 13.93
N THR A 324 -18.03 5.00 13.31
CA THR A 324 -18.46 4.40 12.03
C THR A 324 -19.35 3.20 12.31
N GLN A 325 -20.53 3.17 11.67
CA GLN A 325 -21.42 2.00 11.70
C GLN A 325 -21.08 1.07 10.55
N PHE A 326 -20.91 -0.22 10.85
CA PHE A 326 -20.67 -1.28 9.86
C PHE A 326 -21.85 -2.24 9.83
N ASN A 327 -22.23 -2.70 8.64
CA ASN A 327 -23.34 -3.65 8.47
C ASN A 327 -22.75 -5.00 8.03
N LEU A 328 -22.50 -5.88 9.00
CA LEU A 328 -21.86 -7.18 8.72
C LEU A 328 -22.90 -8.26 8.40
N PRO A 329 -22.63 -9.12 7.39
CA PRO A 329 -23.45 -10.31 7.16
C PRO A 329 -23.24 -11.32 8.31
N THR A 330 -24.23 -12.15 8.61
CA THR A 330 -24.13 -13.14 9.71
C THR A 330 -23.20 -14.31 9.38
N ARG A 331 -22.96 -14.61 8.08
CA ARG A 331 -22.09 -15.70 7.61
C ARG A 331 -21.44 -15.36 6.27
N LEU A 332 -20.27 -15.95 6.01
CA LEU A 332 -19.62 -16.00 4.71
C LEU A 332 -19.50 -17.48 4.31
N ASN A 333 -20.03 -17.82 3.14
CA ASN A 333 -20.04 -19.18 2.59
C ASN A 333 -18.87 -19.38 1.63
#